data_AF-A0A1G2BEW6-F1
#
_entry.id   AF-A0A1G2BEW6-F1
#
_cell.length_a   1.000
_cell.length_b   1.000
_cell.length_c   1.000
_cell.angle_alpha   90.00
_cell.angle_beta   90.00
_cell.angle_gamma   90.00
#
_symmetry.space_group_name_H-M   'P 1'
#
loop_
_entity.id
_entity.type
_entity.pdbx_description
1 polymer ?
#
loop_
_entity_poly.entity_id
_entity_poly.type
_entity_poly.pdbx_seq_one_letter_code
_entity_poly.pdbx_strand_id
1 'polypeptide(L)'
;MPNTVPIKDQFNLQDSSAVKFFAENMQKAIDLLDLEQILYLSQTARKRLLEQYADLEKANPQLFEKIKDVIAHGEWYVLGRLPVTNLPELFEKHFAYYWQQDPDLVFTLLQNRLAIIPDVAKRDQIKASIRLALARATALLGKNNLDDAAGNSAAPSVANWLRDWREFLAGRPLDPLLIVEYLNSSKNVKKLTVTERKQLELVIKLDHKLSLSSQSAEGTEDTYVIKDPVSGTYKIFERGKLYDSKVAISAEELEAMRYVYDLNEKSGKPLSLAQVVKREVRYAQPQQVVAKPKAQPKPTPAPLASKPVKPVSKKSFSPPKVTLPPPPPLPTALKPLPKTKISSTSINYHQLAQRVLSYYELLFPTLEGEQHFLSIVAGYLRKTIDLKKAQNLLSASVEEGGALLASNKTAEILKTADEILNEVKTQPQANRLSLDKLTKSSQFAPSFQAVQKQMKKQEIHHAEESAEGAIEDIFANINPIFDNNPPAVNSNFTVKAKKPLVRDVLEPVTTKPVADQPLVMGPIDELAHLTLLEFRRLGGTSGSAEAVKKLKEKLQLLEDESIAKRAEGIEAWKTSPLNQLYVNIGNSSLDRNIPVNKVIAEKLAQKEESLTAEEFSAVADFNRLIRY
;
A
#
# COMPACT_ATOMS: atom_id res chain seq x y z
N MET A 1 2.78 -25.66 26.78
CA MET A 1 1.52 -25.70 26.01
C MET A 1 0.45 -26.25 26.94
N PRO A 2 -0.51 -25.45 27.43
CA PRO A 2 -1.61 -26.00 28.22
C PRO A 2 -2.42 -26.95 27.32
N ASN A 3 -2.73 -28.15 27.83
CA ASN A 3 -3.64 -29.10 27.21
C ASN A 3 -5.06 -28.52 27.21
N THR A 4 -5.36 -27.62 26.28
CA THR A 4 -6.74 -27.28 25.95
C THR A 4 -7.33 -28.49 25.27
N VAL A 5 -8.12 -29.27 26.02
CA VAL A 5 -8.93 -30.35 25.48
C VAL A 5 -9.67 -29.76 24.28
N PRO A 6 -9.43 -30.27 23.06
CA PRO A 6 -10.05 -29.70 21.88
C PRO A 6 -11.56 -29.81 22.10
N ILE A 7 -12.28 -28.68 21.97
CA ILE A 7 -13.74 -28.64 22.06
C ILE A 7 -14.30 -29.28 20.79
N LYS A 8 -14.02 -30.57 20.65
CA LYS A 8 -14.51 -31.42 19.59
C LYS A 8 -15.90 -31.85 20.03
N ASP A 9 -16.87 -31.44 19.23
CA ASP A 9 -18.24 -31.98 19.16
C ASP A 9 -19.39 -31.32 19.94
N GLN A 10 -19.16 -30.38 20.87
CA GLN A 10 -20.22 -30.01 21.83
C GLN A 10 -21.19 -28.85 21.46
N PHE A 11 -21.03 -28.14 20.33
CA PHE A 11 -21.92 -27.00 20.03
C PHE A 11 -23.10 -27.40 19.13
N ASN A 12 -24.30 -27.57 19.70
CA ASN A 12 -25.56 -27.76 18.96
C ASN A 12 -26.09 -26.40 18.47
N LEU A 13 -25.93 -26.03 17.20
CA LEU A 13 -26.27 -24.68 16.70
C LEU A 13 -27.80 -24.41 16.54
N GLN A 14 -28.66 -25.28 17.08
CA GLN A 14 -30.14 -25.16 16.94
C GLN A 14 -30.77 -24.12 17.87
N ASP A 15 -30.11 -23.79 18.99
CA ASP A 15 -30.67 -22.86 19.98
C ASP A 15 -29.75 -21.68 20.28
N SER A 16 -30.34 -20.59 20.78
CA SER A 16 -29.61 -19.36 21.05
C SER A 16 -28.56 -19.50 22.16
N SER A 17 -28.70 -20.47 23.07
CA SER A 17 -27.76 -20.66 24.19
C SER A 17 -26.47 -21.29 23.69
N ALA A 18 -26.56 -22.25 22.78
CA ALA A 18 -25.43 -22.89 22.15
C ALA A 18 -24.70 -21.95 21.16
N VAL A 19 -25.43 -21.07 20.45
CA VAL A 19 -24.81 -20.02 19.64
C VAL A 19 -24.05 -19.01 20.51
N LYS A 20 -24.58 -18.68 21.69
CA LYS A 20 -23.87 -17.85 22.67
C LYS A 20 -22.58 -18.53 23.14
N PHE A 21 -22.66 -19.82 23.50
CA PHE A 21 -21.49 -20.60 23.89
C PHE A 21 -20.46 -20.72 22.74
N PHE A 22 -20.89 -20.89 21.50
CA PHE A 22 -20.02 -20.86 20.32
C PHE A 22 -19.34 -19.49 20.15
N ALA A 23 -20.08 -18.40 20.29
CA ALA A 23 -19.53 -17.04 20.22
C ALA A 23 -18.49 -16.77 21.32
N GLU A 24 -18.76 -17.20 22.56
CA GLU A 24 -17.82 -17.08 23.68
C GLU A 24 -16.53 -17.86 23.43
N ASN A 25 -16.62 -19.07 22.87
CA ASN A 25 -15.42 -19.85 22.55
C ASN A 25 -14.66 -19.30 21.34
N MET A 26 -15.36 -18.76 20.33
CA MET A 26 -14.74 -18.04 19.23
C MET A 26 -13.97 -16.82 19.75
N GLN A 27 -14.61 -16.00 20.60
CA GLN A 27 -13.97 -14.83 21.20
C GLN A 27 -12.76 -15.22 22.04
N LYS A 28 -12.88 -16.26 22.86
CA LYS A 28 -11.75 -16.77 23.65
C LYS A 28 -10.58 -17.22 22.77
N ALA A 29 -10.85 -17.86 21.64
CA ALA A 29 -9.80 -18.27 20.69
C ALA A 29 -9.15 -17.04 20.03
N ILE A 30 -9.95 -16.01 19.68
CA ILE A 30 -9.48 -14.72 19.17
C ILE A 30 -8.58 -14.01 20.19
N ASP A 31 -9.03 -13.91 21.45
CA ASP A 31 -8.29 -13.25 22.54
C ASP A 31 -6.94 -13.93 22.81
N LEU A 32 -6.87 -15.24 22.63
CA LEU A 32 -5.65 -16.04 22.76
C LEU A 32 -4.82 -16.09 21.47
N LEU A 33 -5.30 -15.48 20.37
CA LEU A 33 -4.74 -15.59 19.02
C LEU A 33 -4.48 -17.03 18.57
N ASP A 34 -5.35 -17.97 18.98
CA ASP A 34 -5.25 -19.39 18.64
C ASP A 34 -5.84 -19.62 17.24
N LEU A 35 -5.02 -19.35 16.22
CA LEU A 35 -5.42 -19.41 14.81
C LEU A 35 -5.91 -20.81 14.38
N GLU A 36 -5.40 -21.88 14.98
CA GLU A 36 -5.85 -23.25 14.69
C GLU A 36 -7.26 -23.47 15.25
N GLN A 37 -7.51 -23.05 16.48
CA GLN A 37 -8.82 -23.17 17.10
C GLN A 37 -9.85 -22.29 16.39
N ILE A 38 -9.51 -21.05 16.00
CA ILE A 38 -10.40 -20.17 15.22
C ILE A 38 -10.78 -20.82 13.89
N LEU A 39 -9.80 -21.36 13.16
CA LEU A 39 -10.02 -22.02 11.88
C LEU A 39 -10.89 -23.27 12.05
N TYR A 40 -10.59 -24.09 13.05
CA TYR A 40 -11.35 -25.30 13.38
C TYR A 40 -12.81 -24.98 13.72
N LEU A 41 -13.04 -24.00 14.60
CA LEU A 41 -14.39 -23.55 14.98
C LEU A 41 -15.17 -23.04 13.77
N SER A 42 -14.54 -22.20 12.95
CA SER A 42 -15.17 -21.61 11.75
C SER A 42 -15.56 -22.69 10.73
N GLN A 43 -14.64 -23.60 10.40
CA GLN A 43 -14.89 -24.67 9.44
C GLN A 43 -15.95 -25.67 9.94
N THR A 44 -15.88 -26.04 11.22
CA THR A 44 -16.84 -26.98 11.82
C THR A 44 -18.24 -26.38 11.84
N ALA A 45 -18.37 -25.11 12.25
CA ALA A 45 -19.66 -24.43 12.28
C ALA A 45 -20.24 -24.27 10.86
N ARG A 46 -19.43 -23.87 9.87
CA ARG A 46 -19.86 -23.75 8.47
C ARG A 46 -20.31 -25.11 7.89
N LYS A 47 -19.57 -26.19 8.16
CA LYS A 47 -19.94 -27.54 7.74
C LYS A 47 -21.28 -27.96 8.35
N ARG A 48 -21.47 -27.77 9.66
CA ARG A 48 -22.74 -28.10 10.34
C ARG A 48 -23.91 -27.28 9.82
N LEU A 49 -23.71 -25.97 9.58
CA LEU A 49 -24.75 -25.13 8.96
C LEU A 49 -25.22 -25.67 7.62
N LEU A 50 -24.29 -26.13 6.77
CA LEU A 50 -24.62 -26.68 5.45
C LEU A 50 -25.24 -28.08 5.51
N GLU A 51 -24.72 -28.98 6.34
CA GLU A 51 -25.08 -30.40 6.34
C GLU A 51 -26.22 -30.75 7.30
N GLN A 52 -26.21 -30.17 8.51
CA GLN A 52 -27.09 -30.58 9.60
C GLN A 52 -28.23 -29.58 9.84
N TYR A 53 -28.02 -28.33 9.45
CA TYR A 53 -28.93 -27.22 9.74
C TYR A 53 -29.34 -26.46 8.49
N ALA A 54 -29.42 -27.13 7.33
CA ALA A 54 -29.83 -26.52 6.07
C ALA A 54 -31.21 -25.83 6.17
N ASP A 55 -32.13 -26.37 6.98
CA ASP A 55 -33.45 -25.78 7.21
C ASP A 55 -33.46 -24.64 8.23
N LEU A 56 -32.36 -24.41 8.95
CA LEU A 56 -32.28 -23.37 9.99
C LEU A 56 -32.43 -21.97 9.41
N GLU A 57 -31.96 -21.74 8.18
CA GLU A 57 -32.16 -20.48 7.47
C GLU A 57 -33.65 -20.13 7.32
N LYS A 58 -34.49 -21.13 7.03
CA LYS A 58 -35.95 -20.94 6.92
C LYS A 58 -36.64 -20.92 8.27
N ALA A 59 -36.22 -21.79 9.19
CA ALA A 59 -36.87 -21.95 10.49
C ALA A 59 -36.55 -20.79 11.45
N ASN A 60 -35.31 -20.28 11.44
CA ASN A 60 -34.86 -19.18 12.28
C ASN A 60 -33.76 -18.35 11.59
N PRO A 61 -34.13 -17.47 10.65
CA PRO A 61 -33.16 -16.68 9.87
C PRO A 61 -32.27 -15.78 10.73
N GLN A 62 -32.79 -15.25 11.84
CA GLN A 62 -32.00 -14.40 12.75
C GLN A 62 -30.89 -15.18 13.44
N LEU A 63 -31.18 -16.40 13.90
CA LEU A 63 -30.17 -17.26 14.52
C LEU A 63 -29.12 -17.69 13.49
N PHE A 64 -29.55 -18.04 12.28
CA PHE A 64 -28.67 -18.40 11.17
C PHE A 64 -27.69 -17.26 10.85
N GLU A 65 -28.18 -16.03 10.67
CA GLU A 65 -27.32 -14.86 10.43
C GLU A 65 -26.38 -14.58 11.61
N LYS A 66 -26.85 -14.73 12.86
CA LYS A 66 -26.00 -14.58 14.04
C LYS A 66 -24.85 -15.60 14.07
N ILE A 67 -25.08 -16.85 13.66
CA ILE A 67 -24.01 -17.85 13.57
C ILE A 67 -23.01 -17.44 12.49
N LYS A 68 -23.50 -16.99 11.32
CA LYS A 68 -22.64 -16.51 10.23
C LYS A 68 -21.77 -15.33 10.65
N ASP A 69 -22.33 -14.38 11.40
CA ASP A 69 -21.59 -13.25 11.96
C ASP A 69 -20.46 -13.71 12.89
N VAL A 70 -20.72 -14.67 13.78
CA VAL A 70 -19.69 -15.23 14.67
C VAL A 70 -18.60 -15.95 13.87
N ILE A 71 -18.97 -16.72 12.85
CA ILE A 71 -18.02 -17.37 11.94
C ILE A 71 -17.17 -16.30 11.24
N ALA A 72 -17.80 -15.30 10.64
CA ALA A 72 -17.14 -14.24 9.89
C ALA A 72 -16.15 -13.46 10.77
N HIS A 73 -16.52 -13.18 12.03
CA HIS A 73 -15.62 -12.52 12.98
C HIS A 73 -14.31 -13.31 13.17
N GLY A 74 -14.40 -14.63 13.37
CA GLY A 74 -13.21 -15.50 13.44
C GLY A 74 -12.45 -15.59 12.11
N GLU A 75 -13.18 -15.71 11.00
CA GLU A 75 -12.61 -15.83 9.65
C GLU A 75 -11.69 -14.65 9.29
N TRP A 76 -11.94 -13.43 9.76
CA TRP A 76 -11.03 -12.28 9.56
C TRP A 76 -9.63 -12.49 10.16
N TYR A 77 -9.50 -13.19 11.30
CA TYR A 77 -8.21 -13.48 11.93
C TYR A 77 -7.43 -14.58 11.21
N VAL A 78 -8.13 -15.47 10.51
CA VAL A 78 -7.54 -16.60 9.78
C VAL A 78 -7.67 -16.44 8.27
N LEU A 79 -7.83 -15.21 7.78
CA LEU A 79 -8.06 -14.87 6.37
C LEU A 79 -7.04 -15.55 5.42
N GLY A 80 -5.78 -15.61 5.85
CA GLY A 80 -4.67 -16.25 5.12
C GLY A 80 -4.85 -17.75 4.85
N ARG A 81 -5.75 -18.41 5.59
CA ARG A 81 -6.00 -19.86 5.55
C ARG A 81 -7.38 -20.22 5.01
N LEU A 82 -8.24 -19.24 4.71
CA LEU A 82 -9.60 -19.50 4.24
C LEU A 82 -9.64 -19.99 2.79
N PRO A 83 -10.60 -20.85 2.42
CA PRO A 83 -10.92 -21.10 1.04
C PRO A 83 -11.19 -19.78 0.27
N VAL A 84 -10.64 -19.65 -0.94
CA VAL A 84 -10.79 -18.40 -1.73
C VAL A 84 -12.25 -18.12 -2.10
N THR A 85 -13.08 -19.16 -2.14
CA THR A 85 -14.53 -19.08 -2.36
C THR A 85 -15.27 -18.35 -1.25
N ASN A 86 -14.71 -18.27 -0.05
CA ASN A 86 -15.35 -17.63 1.10
C ASN A 86 -15.04 -16.13 1.17
N LEU A 87 -13.97 -15.67 0.49
CA LEU A 87 -13.52 -14.29 0.58
C LEU A 87 -14.59 -13.28 0.09
N PRO A 88 -15.26 -13.47 -1.07
CA PRO A 88 -16.25 -12.50 -1.52
C PRO A 88 -17.39 -12.26 -0.52
N GLU A 89 -17.94 -13.34 0.06
CA GLU A 89 -19.00 -13.21 1.07
C GLU A 89 -18.53 -12.44 2.31
N LEU A 90 -17.31 -12.73 2.78
CA LEU A 90 -16.71 -12.07 3.95
C LEU A 90 -16.54 -10.56 3.71
N PHE A 91 -16.05 -10.15 2.54
CA PHE A 91 -15.85 -8.75 2.17
C PHE A 91 -17.15 -8.01 1.81
N GLU A 92 -18.18 -8.71 1.32
CA GLU A 92 -19.46 -8.09 0.98
C GLU A 92 -20.36 -7.90 2.21
N LYS A 93 -20.56 -8.97 2.99
CA LYS A 93 -21.57 -8.98 4.06
C LYS A 93 -21.01 -8.67 5.44
N HIS A 94 -19.76 -9.04 5.69
CA HIS A 94 -19.17 -9.00 7.03
C HIS A 94 -17.96 -8.06 7.13
N PHE A 95 -17.90 -7.06 6.24
CA PHE A 95 -16.81 -6.07 6.23
C PHE A 95 -16.75 -5.21 7.49
N ALA A 96 -17.81 -5.13 8.29
CA ALA A 96 -17.80 -4.37 9.54
C ALA A 96 -16.73 -4.85 10.55
N TYR A 97 -16.34 -6.13 10.48
CA TYR A 97 -15.27 -6.68 11.33
C TYR A 97 -13.86 -6.24 10.90
N TYR A 98 -13.68 -5.78 9.64
CA TYR A 98 -12.42 -5.21 9.18
C TYR A 98 -11.95 -4.05 10.05
N TRP A 99 -12.88 -3.25 10.58
CA TRP A 99 -12.58 -2.11 11.46
C TRP A 99 -11.97 -2.49 12.81
N GLN A 100 -12.14 -3.74 13.22
CA GLN A 100 -11.59 -4.28 14.47
C GLN A 100 -10.19 -4.87 14.27
N GLN A 101 -9.75 -5.00 13.02
CA GLN A 101 -8.46 -5.57 12.67
C GLN A 101 -7.41 -4.49 12.42
N ASP A 102 -6.13 -4.87 12.53
CA ASP A 102 -5.04 -4.10 11.97
C ASP A 102 -5.11 -4.21 10.42
N PRO A 103 -5.32 -3.10 9.69
CA PRO A 103 -5.44 -3.11 8.23
C PRO A 103 -4.23 -3.72 7.52
N ASP A 104 -3.02 -3.51 8.05
CA ASP A 104 -1.81 -4.05 7.44
C ASP A 104 -1.68 -5.55 7.67
N LEU A 105 -2.16 -6.04 8.82
CA LEU A 105 -2.27 -7.48 9.09
C LEU A 105 -3.27 -8.13 8.13
N VAL A 106 -4.47 -7.56 7.96
CA VAL A 106 -5.49 -8.08 7.03
C VAL A 106 -4.92 -8.19 5.62
N PHE A 107 -4.25 -7.13 5.15
CA PHE A 107 -3.66 -7.14 3.83
C PHE A 107 -2.56 -8.20 3.70
N THR A 108 -1.71 -8.34 4.72
CA THR A 108 -0.66 -9.37 4.77
C THR A 108 -1.26 -10.78 4.74
N LEU A 109 -2.32 -11.04 5.50
CA LEU A 109 -3.03 -12.32 5.48
C LEU A 109 -3.63 -12.61 4.11
N LEU A 110 -4.27 -11.62 3.48
CA LEU A 110 -4.83 -11.77 2.15
C LEU A 110 -3.76 -12.05 1.10
N GLN A 111 -2.61 -11.38 1.18
CA GLN A 111 -1.48 -11.64 0.29
C GLN A 111 -0.91 -13.03 0.48
N ASN A 112 -0.70 -13.47 1.72
CA ASN A 112 -0.27 -14.84 2.01
C ASN A 112 -1.23 -15.86 1.40
N ARG A 113 -2.55 -15.56 1.41
CA ARG A 113 -3.53 -16.43 0.77
C ARG A 113 -3.36 -16.48 -0.75
N LEU A 114 -3.18 -15.33 -1.38
CA LEU A 114 -3.02 -15.21 -2.83
C LEU A 114 -1.69 -15.82 -3.32
N ALA A 115 -0.60 -15.64 -2.58
CA ALA A 115 0.73 -16.19 -2.91
C ALA A 115 0.75 -17.73 -2.98
N ILE A 116 -0.12 -18.42 -2.23
CA ILE A 116 -0.26 -19.89 -2.28
C ILE A 116 -0.81 -20.37 -3.65
N ILE A 117 -1.43 -19.49 -4.43
CA ILE A 117 -2.04 -19.83 -5.71
C ILE A 117 -0.98 -19.69 -6.81
N PRO A 118 -0.53 -20.75 -7.49
CA PRO A 118 0.56 -20.63 -8.46
C PRO A 118 0.15 -19.88 -9.74
N ASP A 119 -1.13 -19.94 -10.10
CA ASP A 119 -1.67 -19.29 -11.29
C ASP A 119 -1.95 -17.80 -11.03
N VAL A 120 -1.09 -16.95 -11.60
CA VAL A 120 -1.15 -15.49 -11.46
C VAL A 120 -2.45 -14.90 -12.03
N ALA A 121 -2.96 -15.44 -13.14
CA ALA A 121 -4.23 -14.96 -13.71
C ALA A 121 -5.41 -15.29 -12.78
N LYS A 122 -5.37 -16.46 -12.12
CA LYS A 122 -6.36 -16.83 -11.10
C LYS A 122 -6.28 -15.92 -9.86
N ARG A 123 -5.09 -15.44 -9.47
CA ARG A 123 -4.96 -14.44 -8.40
C ARG A 123 -5.69 -13.15 -8.75
N ASP A 124 -5.51 -12.66 -9.96
CA ASP A 124 -6.20 -11.46 -10.46
C ASP A 124 -7.72 -11.64 -10.51
N GLN A 125 -8.22 -12.81 -10.91
CA GLN A 125 -9.64 -13.13 -10.84
C GLN A 125 -10.18 -13.06 -9.40
N ILE A 126 -9.42 -13.58 -8.42
CA ILE A 126 -9.82 -13.54 -7.01
C ILE A 126 -9.80 -12.10 -6.50
N LYS A 127 -8.75 -11.32 -6.77
CA LYS A 127 -8.70 -9.89 -6.44
C LYS A 127 -9.90 -9.14 -7.02
N ALA A 128 -10.22 -9.36 -8.30
CA ALA A 128 -11.39 -8.77 -8.95
C ALA A 128 -12.69 -9.16 -8.24
N SER A 129 -12.85 -10.42 -7.84
CA SER A 129 -14.02 -10.89 -7.09
C SER A 129 -14.16 -10.21 -5.72
N ILE A 130 -13.04 -9.95 -5.03
CA ILE A 130 -13.04 -9.24 -3.74
C ILE A 130 -13.38 -7.76 -3.94
N ARG A 131 -12.86 -7.11 -4.99
CA ARG A 131 -13.21 -5.73 -5.33
C ARG A 131 -14.69 -5.56 -5.68
N LEU A 132 -15.25 -6.55 -6.37
CA LEU A 132 -16.68 -6.62 -6.67
C LEU A 132 -17.50 -6.76 -5.39
N ALA A 133 -17.08 -7.64 -4.48
CA ALA A 133 -17.68 -7.77 -3.15
C ALA A 133 -17.61 -6.45 -2.35
N LEU A 134 -16.46 -5.76 -2.35
CA LEU A 134 -16.31 -4.43 -1.74
C LEU A 134 -17.25 -3.39 -2.36
N ALA A 135 -17.46 -3.43 -3.68
CA ALA A 135 -18.40 -2.55 -4.37
C ALA A 135 -19.87 -2.84 -4.03
N ARG A 136 -20.15 -3.95 -3.34
CA ARG A 136 -21.47 -4.34 -2.82
C ARG A 136 -21.53 -4.32 -1.29
N ALA A 137 -20.42 -3.97 -0.64
CA ALA A 137 -20.32 -4.04 0.81
C ALA A 137 -21.30 -3.09 1.51
N THR A 138 -22.11 -3.66 2.41
CA THR A 138 -23.17 -2.95 3.13
C THR A 138 -22.69 -2.31 4.44
N ALA A 139 -21.45 -2.60 4.86
CA ALA A 139 -20.87 -2.03 6.07
C ALA A 139 -20.88 -0.50 6.02
N LEU A 140 -21.36 0.12 7.09
CA LEU A 140 -21.43 1.58 7.21
C LEU A 140 -20.06 2.16 7.56
N LEU A 141 -19.76 3.30 6.97
CA LEU A 141 -18.57 4.12 7.17
C LEU A 141 -19.03 5.58 7.30
N GLY A 142 -19.22 6.00 8.54
CA GLY A 142 -19.77 7.32 8.85
C GLY A 142 -21.25 7.31 9.22
N LYS A 143 -21.70 8.40 9.85
CA LYS A 143 -23.10 8.60 10.25
C LYS A 143 -23.93 9.38 9.24
N ASN A 144 -23.27 10.22 8.44
CA ASN A 144 -23.93 11.14 7.52
C ASN A 144 -24.07 10.50 6.13
N ASN A 145 -25.22 10.67 5.49
CA ASN A 145 -25.42 10.23 4.12
C ASN A 145 -24.50 10.98 3.14
N LEU A 146 -24.19 10.31 2.04
CA LEU A 146 -23.42 10.84 0.92
C LEU A 146 -24.35 11.56 -0.04
N ASP A 147 -23.89 12.70 -0.56
CA ASP A 147 -24.56 13.36 -1.68
C ASP A 147 -23.90 12.84 -2.96
N ASP A 148 -24.67 12.21 -3.84
CA ASP A 148 -24.16 11.81 -5.15
C ASP A 148 -24.00 13.03 -6.09
N ALA A 149 -23.39 12.82 -7.27
CA ALA A 149 -23.22 13.89 -8.26
C ALA A 149 -24.55 14.50 -8.76
N ALA A 150 -25.68 13.79 -8.59
CA ALA A 150 -27.02 14.26 -8.93
C ALA A 150 -27.73 14.94 -7.74
N GLY A 151 -27.09 15.00 -6.56
CA GLY A 151 -27.64 15.57 -5.34
C GLY A 151 -28.59 14.62 -4.57
N ASN A 152 -28.67 13.34 -4.94
CA ASN A 152 -29.44 12.36 -4.16
C ASN A 152 -28.66 11.91 -2.93
N SER A 153 -29.41 11.60 -1.87
CA SER A 153 -28.85 11.09 -0.62
C SER A 153 -28.67 9.57 -0.71
N ALA A 154 -27.44 9.10 -0.47
CA ALA A 154 -27.10 7.68 -0.41
C ALA A 154 -26.60 7.30 0.99
N ALA A 155 -26.90 6.08 1.45
CA ALA A 155 -26.39 5.57 2.72
C ALA A 155 -24.85 5.58 2.72
N PRO A 156 -24.18 5.82 3.86
CA PRO A 156 -22.73 5.87 3.95
C PRO A 156 -22.10 4.48 3.98
N SER A 157 -22.47 3.59 3.06
CA SER A 157 -21.88 2.25 2.95
C SER A 157 -20.51 2.30 2.28
N VAL A 158 -19.66 1.31 2.57
CA VAL A 158 -18.37 1.11 1.89
C VAL A 158 -18.54 1.10 0.36
N ALA A 159 -19.58 0.42 -0.14
CA ALA A 159 -19.93 0.42 -1.55
C ALA A 159 -20.15 1.83 -2.12
N ASN A 160 -20.93 2.67 -1.45
CA ASN A 160 -21.24 4.02 -1.94
C ASN A 160 -20.03 4.96 -1.82
N TRP A 161 -19.19 4.79 -0.80
CA TRP A 161 -17.91 5.51 -0.69
C TRP A 161 -16.94 5.15 -1.82
N LEU A 162 -16.82 3.86 -2.15
CA LEU A 162 -16.00 3.43 -3.29
C LEU A 162 -16.56 3.94 -4.62
N ARG A 163 -17.89 4.08 -4.75
CA ARG A 163 -18.51 4.72 -5.91
C ARG A 163 -18.15 6.20 -6.00
N ASP A 164 -18.30 6.96 -4.90
CA ASP A 164 -17.91 8.38 -4.82
C ASP A 164 -16.43 8.59 -5.16
N TRP A 165 -15.54 7.74 -4.64
CA TRP A 165 -14.11 7.73 -4.98
C TRP A 165 -13.85 7.45 -6.48
N ARG A 166 -14.52 6.46 -7.07
CA ARG A 166 -14.35 6.12 -8.50
C ARG A 166 -14.91 7.21 -9.42
N GLU A 167 -15.99 7.87 -9.02
CA GLU A 167 -16.51 9.06 -9.70
C GLU A 167 -15.50 10.21 -9.64
N PHE A 168 -14.89 10.46 -8.47
CA PHE A 168 -13.81 11.46 -8.31
C PHE A 168 -12.60 11.16 -9.20
N LEU A 169 -12.21 9.89 -9.34
CA LEU A 169 -11.10 9.52 -10.23
C LEU A 169 -11.38 9.95 -11.67
N ALA A 170 -12.64 9.94 -12.13
CA ALA A 170 -13.02 10.34 -13.48
C ALA A 170 -12.11 9.69 -14.56
N GLY A 171 -11.78 8.41 -14.36
CA GLY A 171 -10.98 7.61 -15.30
C GLY A 171 -9.49 7.96 -15.33
N ARG A 172 -9.03 8.85 -14.43
CA ARG A 172 -7.60 9.06 -14.17
C ARG A 172 -6.97 7.74 -13.69
N PRO A 173 -5.71 7.46 -14.04
CA PRO A 173 -5.00 6.32 -13.49
C PRO A 173 -4.94 6.45 -11.96
N LEU A 174 -5.01 5.32 -11.25
CA LEU A 174 -4.90 5.33 -9.80
C LEU A 174 -3.49 5.76 -9.38
N ASP A 175 -3.41 6.86 -8.62
CA ASP A 175 -2.18 7.41 -8.06
C ASP A 175 -2.40 7.65 -6.54
N PRO A 176 -1.47 7.24 -5.65
CA PRO A 176 -1.52 7.57 -4.22
C PRO A 176 -1.80 9.05 -3.90
N LEU A 177 -1.32 9.99 -4.73
CA LEU A 177 -1.58 11.42 -4.55
C LEU A 177 -3.06 11.79 -4.73
N LEU A 178 -3.78 11.09 -5.62
CA LEU A 178 -5.21 11.31 -5.81
C LEU A 178 -6.02 10.90 -4.58
N ILE A 179 -5.54 9.94 -3.78
CA ILE A 179 -6.19 9.58 -2.51
C ILE A 179 -6.16 10.79 -1.57
N VAL A 180 -5.00 11.43 -1.44
CA VAL A 180 -4.83 12.63 -0.59
C VAL A 180 -5.68 13.80 -1.12
N GLU A 181 -5.67 14.02 -2.44
CA GLU A 181 -6.50 15.04 -3.09
C GLU A 181 -7.99 14.82 -2.80
N TYR A 182 -8.48 13.59 -2.94
CA TYR A 182 -9.88 13.24 -2.66
C TYR A 182 -10.26 13.44 -1.20
N LEU A 183 -9.42 12.98 -0.28
CA LEU A 183 -9.67 13.11 1.16
C LEU A 183 -9.75 14.57 1.62
N ASN A 184 -9.10 15.49 0.88
CA ASN A 184 -9.10 16.92 1.19
C ASN A 184 -10.17 17.71 0.41
N SER A 185 -10.49 17.32 -0.82
CA SER A 185 -11.36 18.08 -1.73
C SER A 185 -12.83 17.65 -1.67
N SER A 186 -13.13 16.37 -1.39
CA SER A 186 -14.49 15.84 -1.47
C SER A 186 -15.41 16.47 -0.41
N LYS A 187 -16.58 16.94 -0.87
CA LYS A 187 -17.64 17.49 0.01
C LYS A 187 -18.15 16.44 0.99
N ASN A 188 -18.26 15.19 0.56
CA ASN A 188 -18.69 14.09 1.42
C ASN A 188 -17.66 13.80 2.51
N VAL A 189 -16.36 13.82 2.19
CA VAL A 189 -15.29 13.56 3.17
C VAL A 189 -15.19 14.65 4.25
N LYS A 190 -15.58 15.89 3.94
CA LYS A 190 -15.65 16.98 4.95
C LYS A 190 -16.69 16.71 6.05
N LYS A 191 -17.66 15.83 5.82
CA LYS A 191 -18.68 15.43 6.80
C LYS A 191 -18.20 14.30 7.74
N LEU A 192 -17.03 13.71 7.49
CA LEU A 192 -16.47 12.62 8.29
C LEU A 192 -15.67 13.15 9.47
N THR A 193 -15.73 12.42 10.58
CA THR A 193 -14.77 12.56 11.69
C THR A 193 -13.37 12.11 11.26
N VAL A 194 -12.34 12.46 12.05
CA VAL A 194 -10.95 12.06 11.78
C VAL A 194 -10.81 10.52 11.69
N THR A 195 -11.47 9.79 12.60
CA THR A 195 -11.46 8.32 12.61
C THR A 195 -12.13 7.73 11.37
N GLU A 196 -13.30 8.23 11.00
CA GLU A 196 -14.03 7.77 9.81
C GLU A 196 -13.25 8.10 8.52
N ARG A 197 -12.60 9.27 8.45
CA ARG A 197 -11.73 9.63 7.33
C ARG A 197 -10.57 8.64 7.19
N LYS A 198 -9.94 8.25 8.30
CA LYS A 198 -8.89 7.23 8.30
C LYS A 198 -9.43 5.87 7.83
N GLN A 199 -10.63 5.47 8.26
CA GLN A 199 -11.28 4.25 7.76
C GLN A 199 -11.52 4.29 6.25
N LEU A 200 -11.98 5.42 5.72
CA LEU A 200 -12.18 5.63 4.29
C LEU A 200 -10.87 5.53 3.51
N GLU A 201 -9.80 6.17 4.00
CA GLU A 201 -8.47 6.06 3.41
C GLU A 201 -8.01 4.59 3.32
N LEU A 202 -8.23 3.82 4.39
CA LEU A 202 -7.87 2.39 4.43
C LEU A 202 -8.66 1.56 3.42
N VAL A 203 -9.97 1.83 3.24
CA VAL A 203 -10.79 1.19 2.21
C VAL A 203 -10.28 1.50 0.81
N ILE A 204 -9.96 2.76 0.53
CA ILE A 204 -9.47 3.19 -0.79
C ILE A 204 -8.10 2.55 -1.06
N LYS A 205 -7.20 2.53 -0.07
CA LYS A 205 -5.91 1.85 -0.19
C LYS A 205 -6.06 0.35 -0.43
N LEU A 206 -7.04 -0.29 0.20
CA LEU A 206 -7.34 -1.70 -0.02
C LEU A 206 -7.87 -1.95 -1.45
N ASP A 207 -8.86 -1.19 -1.93
CA ASP A 207 -9.37 -1.31 -3.32
C ASP A 207 -8.25 -1.05 -4.34
N HIS A 208 -7.38 -0.07 -4.08
CA HIS A 208 -6.21 0.21 -4.91
C HIS A 208 -5.24 -0.98 -4.94
N LYS A 209 -4.82 -1.49 -3.79
CA LYS A 209 -3.91 -2.65 -3.71
C LYS A 209 -4.48 -3.87 -4.43
N LEU A 210 -5.79 -4.10 -4.34
CA LEU A 210 -6.47 -5.18 -5.05
C LEU A 210 -6.60 -4.91 -6.57
N SER A 211 -6.49 -3.66 -7.01
CA SER A 211 -6.54 -3.31 -8.44
C SER A 211 -5.24 -3.57 -9.18
N LEU A 212 -4.12 -3.71 -8.46
CA LEU A 212 -2.82 -4.00 -9.03
C LEU A 212 -2.75 -5.46 -9.47
N SER A 213 -2.43 -5.69 -10.75
CA SER A 213 -2.28 -7.05 -11.29
C SER A 213 -1.15 -7.78 -10.59
N SER A 214 -1.37 -9.05 -10.26
CA SER A 214 -0.34 -9.95 -9.70
C SER A 214 0.83 -10.18 -10.67
N GLN A 215 0.71 -9.81 -11.95
CA GLN A 215 1.82 -9.82 -12.92
C GLN A 215 2.69 -8.55 -12.86
N SER A 216 2.17 -7.47 -12.28
CA SER A 216 2.92 -6.22 -12.14
C SER A 216 3.92 -6.30 -10.98
N ALA A 217 4.98 -5.52 -11.08
CA ALA A 217 6.00 -5.38 -10.04
C ALA A 217 5.38 -5.00 -8.69
N GLU A 218 4.40 -4.09 -8.69
CA GLU A 218 3.74 -3.55 -7.50
C GLU A 218 2.64 -4.48 -6.95
N GLY A 219 1.99 -5.25 -7.84
CA GLY A 219 0.84 -6.09 -7.49
C GLY A 219 1.17 -7.55 -7.18
N THR A 220 2.40 -8.01 -7.46
CA THR A 220 2.85 -9.36 -7.08
C THR A 220 2.80 -9.57 -5.56
N GLU A 221 2.30 -10.73 -5.15
CA GLU A 221 2.29 -11.18 -3.76
C GLU A 221 3.52 -12.00 -3.40
N ASP A 222 4.27 -12.43 -4.40
CA ASP A 222 5.49 -13.20 -4.19
C ASP A 222 6.62 -12.28 -3.75
N THR A 223 7.34 -12.73 -2.72
CA THR A 223 8.59 -12.12 -2.27
C THR A 223 9.75 -12.83 -2.94
N TYR A 224 10.53 -12.09 -3.73
CA TYR A 224 11.68 -12.66 -4.43
C TYR A 224 12.97 -12.30 -3.71
N VAL A 225 13.75 -13.31 -3.35
CA VAL A 225 15.10 -13.11 -2.83
C VAL A 225 16.07 -13.13 -4.02
N ILE A 226 16.65 -11.98 -4.31
CA ILE A 226 17.57 -11.75 -5.42
C ILE A 226 18.99 -11.69 -4.87
N LYS A 227 19.90 -12.45 -5.46
CA LYS A 227 21.33 -12.35 -5.13
C LYS A 227 21.93 -11.20 -5.93
N ASP A 228 22.36 -10.12 -5.29
CA ASP A 228 22.98 -8.99 -5.99
C ASP A 228 24.51 -9.16 -6.02
N PRO A 229 25.11 -9.48 -7.18
CA PRO A 229 26.56 -9.64 -7.29
C PRO A 229 27.31 -8.31 -7.17
N VAL A 230 26.64 -7.17 -7.34
CA VAL A 230 27.26 -5.85 -7.22
C VAL A 230 27.49 -5.53 -5.75
N SER A 231 26.43 -5.52 -4.93
CA SER A 231 26.53 -5.28 -3.49
C SER A 231 27.19 -6.44 -2.74
N GLY A 232 27.07 -7.66 -3.25
CA GLY A 232 27.48 -8.86 -2.52
C GLY A 232 26.52 -9.25 -1.40
N THR A 233 25.30 -8.71 -1.43
CA THR A 233 24.25 -9.00 -0.45
C THR A 233 23.01 -9.57 -1.12
N TYR A 234 22.19 -10.27 -0.35
CA TYR A 234 20.84 -10.62 -0.77
C TYR A 234 19.96 -9.37 -0.78
N LYS A 235 19.16 -9.21 -1.83
CA LYS A 235 18.10 -8.20 -1.93
C LYS A 235 16.76 -8.90 -1.90
N ILE A 236 15.77 -8.23 -1.31
CA ILE A 236 14.39 -8.71 -1.25
C ILE A 236 13.59 -7.79 -2.16
N PHE A 237 13.01 -8.34 -3.22
CA PHE A 237 12.05 -7.63 -4.04
C PHE A 237 10.64 -7.97 -3.55
N GLU A 238 9.93 -6.94 -3.10
CA GLU A 238 8.58 -7.06 -2.57
C GLU A 238 7.79 -5.80 -2.97
N ARG A 239 6.67 -5.99 -3.68
CA ARG A 239 5.70 -4.94 -4.04
C ARG A 239 6.35 -3.76 -4.79
N GLY A 240 7.12 -4.07 -5.84
CA GLY A 240 7.77 -3.07 -6.68
C GLY A 240 8.97 -2.38 -6.02
N LYS A 241 9.29 -2.75 -4.77
CA LYS A 241 10.40 -2.19 -4.02
C LYS A 241 11.48 -3.23 -3.80
N LEU A 242 12.73 -2.79 -3.96
CA LEU A 242 13.90 -3.60 -3.73
C LEU A 242 14.57 -3.17 -2.43
N TYR A 243 14.65 -4.06 -1.46
CA TYR A 243 15.26 -3.84 -0.16
C TYR A 243 16.61 -4.57 -0.08
N ASP A 244 17.62 -3.93 0.50
CA ASP A 244 18.85 -4.63 0.85
C ASP A 244 18.67 -5.37 2.19
N SER A 245 18.78 -6.70 2.17
CA SER A 245 18.66 -7.51 3.38
C SER A 245 19.84 -7.35 4.33
N LYS A 246 20.97 -6.80 3.82
CA LYS A 246 22.28 -6.76 4.49
C LYS A 246 22.89 -8.14 4.78
N VAL A 247 22.23 -9.23 4.37
CA VAL A 247 22.78 -10.59 4.48
C VAL A 247 23.81 -10.78 3.36
N ALA A 248 25.04 -11.09 3.70
CA ALA A 248 26.11 -11.32 2.72
C ALA A 248 25.88 -12.63 1.95
N ILE A 249 26.16 -12.59 0.64
CA ILE A 249 26.28 -13.79 -0.19
C ILE A 249 27.60 -14.50 0.19
N SER A 250 27.61 -15.83 0.18
CA SER A 250 28.85 -16.57 0.46
C SER A 250 29.95 -16.17 -0.54
N ALA A 251 31.22 -16.11 -0.10
CA ALA A 251 32.30 -15.60 -0.93
C ALA A 251 32.47 -16.39 -2.24
N GLU A 252 32.36 -17.72 -2.17
CA GLU A 252 32.46 -18.63 -3.32
C GLU A 252 31.33 -18.37 -4.33
N GLU A 253 30.10 -18.24 -3.84
CA GLU A 253 28.93 -17.96 -4.68
C GLU A 253 28.99 -16.55 -5.28
N LEU A 254 29.45 -15.57 -4.50
CA LEU A 254 29.63 -14.20 -4.97
C LEU A 254 30.70 -14.11 -6.06
N GLU A 255 31.80 -14.84 -5.91
CA GLU A 255 32.85 -14.95 -6.93
C GLU A 255 32.31 -15.61 -8.20
N ALA A 256 31.58 -16.73 -8.08
CA ALA A 256 30.95 -17.41 -9.20
C ALA A 256 29.94 -16.51 -9.93
N MET A 257 29.09 -15.78 -9.20
CA MET A 257 28.16 -14.83 -9.82
C MET A 257 28.88 -13.66 -10.49
N ARG A 258 29.88 -13.05 -9.83
CA ARG A 258 30.67 -11.97 -10.44
C ARG A 258 31.44 -12.46 -11.68
N TYR A 259 31.79 -13.74 -11.74
CA TYR A 259 32.31 -14.36 -12.94
C TYR A 259 31.28 -14.39 -14.06
N VAL A 260 30.08 -14.95 -13.80
CA VAL A 260 29.00 -15.09 -14.80
C VAL A 260 28.52 -13.73 -15.35
N TYR A 261 28.49 -12.68 -14.53
CA TYR A 261 28.02 -11.35 -14.91
C TYR A 261 29.13 -10.41 -15.41
N ASP A 262 30.34 -10.91 -15.68
CA ASP A 262 31.49 -10.09 -16.09
C ASP A 262 31.77 -8.90 -15.16
N LEU A 263 31.64 -9.14 -13.85
CA LEU A 263 31.92 -8.16 -12.81
C LEU A 263 33.30 -8.40 -12.20
N ASN A 264 33.92 -7.31 -11.74
CA ASN A 264 35.19 -7.35 -11.04
C ASN A 264 35.04 -8.02 -9.67
N GLU A 265 35.86 -9.03 -9.39
CA GLU A 265 35.80 -9.86 -8.16
C GLU A 265 35.85 -9.06 -6.86
N LYS A 266 36.56 -7.93 -6.83
CA LYS A 266 36.69 -7.11 -5.60
C LYS A 266 35.66 -6.01 -5.51
N SER A 267 35.41 -5.31 -6.61
CA SER A 267 34.61 -4.08 -6.61
C SER A 267 33.15 -4.27 -7.01
N GLY A 268 32.78 -5.43 -7.58
CA GLY A 268 31.44 -5.66 -8.13
C GLY A 268 31.09 -4.79 -9.35
N LYS A 269 32.04 -3.97 -9.84
CA LYS A 269 31.84 -3.11 -11.01
C LYS A 269 31.97 -3.89 -12.32
N PRO A 270 31.25 -3.52 -13.40
CA PRO A 270 31.40 -4.14 -14.71
C PRO A 270 32.85 -4.12 -15.20
N LEU A 271 33.33 -5.24 -15.73
CA LEU A 271 34.62 -5.32 -16.40
C LEU A 271 34.55 -4.61 -17.76
N SER A 272 35.64 -3.95 -18.12
CA SER A 272 35.83 -3.46 -19.49
C SER A 272 35.97 -4.63 -20.47
N LEU A 273 35.63 -4.41 -21.75
CA LEU A 273 35.76 -5.43 -22.80
C LEU A 273 37.17 -6.06 -22.85
N ALA A 274 38.22 -5.25 -22.66
CA ALA A 274 39.59 -5.74 -22.62
C ALA A 274 39.90 -6.64 -21.40
N GLN A 275 39.21 -6.41 -20.28
CA GLN A 275 39.32 -7.27 -19.10
C GLN A 275 38.54 -8.57 -19.28
N VAL A 276 37.36 -8.54 -19.91
CA VAL A 276 36.57 -9.73 -20.26
C VAL A 276 37.37 -10.66 -21.17
N VAL A 277 37.92 -10.13 -22.27
CA VAL A 277 38.75 -10.91 -23.22
C VAL A 277 39.98 -11.51 -22.55
N LYS A 278 40.65 -10.77 -21.65
CA LYS A 278 41.79 -11.31 -20.89
C LYS A 278 41.40 -12.42 -19.91
N ARG A 279 40.17 -12.42 -19.41
CA ARG A 279 39.66 -13.40 -18.44
C ARG A 279 39.35 -14.73 -19.12
N GLU A 280 38.70 -14.72 -20.29
CA GLU A 280 38.43 -15.94 -21.06
C GLU A 280 39.72 -16.69 -21.45
N VAL A 281 40.76 -15.97 -21.86
CA VAL A 281 42.06 -16.56 -22.20
C VAL A 281 42.70 -17.27 -21.00
N ARG A 282 42.43 -16.83 -19.76
CA ARG A 282 42.93 -17.48 -18.54
C ARG A 282 42.23 -18.80 -18.23
N TYR A 283 40.91 -18.88 -18.44
CA TYR A 283 40.13 -20.08 -18.17
C TYR A 283 40.18 -21.10 -19.31
N ALA A 284 40.47 -20.66 -20.54
CA ALA A 284 40.65 -21.53 -21.70
C ALA A 284 42.02 -22.23 -21.73
N GLN A 285 43.00 -21.82 -20.93
CA GLN A 285 44.22 -22.62 -20.79
C GLN A 285 43.88 -23.86 -19.96
N PRO A 286 44.02 -25.08 -20.51
CA PRO A 286 43.77 -26.29 -19.74
C PRO A 286 44.59 -26.19 -18.48
N GLN A 287 43.95 -26.29 -17.31
CA GLN A 287 44.68 -26.44 -16.06
C GLN A 287 45.52 -27.70 -16.23
N GLN A 288 46.78 -27.53 -16.64
CA GLN A 288 47.77 -28.58 -16.54
C GLN A 288 47.76 -28.91 -15.06
N VAL A 289 47.19 -30.06 -14.72
CA VAL A 289 47.19 -30.62 -13.38
C VAL A 289 48.67 -30.83 -13.09
N VAL A 290 49.33 -29.79 -12.56
CA VAL A 290 50.70 -29.87 -12.10
C VAL A 290 50.62 -30.77 -10.88
N ALA A 291 50.81 -32.07 -11.11
CA ALA A 291 51.01 -33.05 -10.06
C ALA A 291 52.06 -32.49 -9.11
N LYS A 292 51.66 -32.21 -7.86
CA LYS A 292 52.55 -31.68 -6.81
C LYS A 292 53.84 -32.50 -6.81
N PRO A 293 55.00 -31.92 -7.17
CA PRO A 293 56.27 -32.63 -7.04
C PRO A 293 56.54 -32.84 -5.56
N LYS A 294 56.82 -34.10 -5.17
CA LYS A 294 57.37 -34.41 -3.84
C LYS A 294 58.63 -33.56 -3.63
N ALA A 295 58.67 -32.87 -2.50
CA ALA A 295 59.74 -31.93 -2.14
C ALA A 295 61.12 -32.60 -2.19
N GLN A 296 62.04 -31.99 -2.94
CA GLN A 296 63.49 -32.18 -2.78
C GLN A 296 64.15 -30.84 -2.43
N PRO A 297 65.28 -30.86 -1.70
CA PRO A 297 65.82 -29.69 -1.01
C PRO A 297 66.66 -28.78 -1.92
N LYS A 298 66.64 -27.48 -1.58
CA LYS A 298 67.41 -26.39 -2.20
C LYS A 298 68.92 -26.67 -2.31
N PRO A 299 69.57 -26.08 -3.32
CA PRO A 299 70.68 -25.17 -3.01
C PRO A 299 70.62 -23.80 -3.72
N THR A 300 71.42 -22.91 -3.15
CA THR A 300 71.59 -21.45 -3.20
C THR A 300 72.13 -20.92 -4.56
N PRO A 301 72.07 -19.60 -4.83
CA PRO A 301 72.04 -19.01 -6.17
C PRO A 301 73.37 -18.37 -6.63
N ALA A 302 73.50 -18.14 -7.93
CA ALA A 302 74.49 -17.25 -8.55
C ALA A 302 74.04 -16.84 -9.99
N PRO A 303 74.61 -15.78 -10.61
CA PRO A 303 73.81 -14.69 -11.17
C PRO A 303 74.06 -14.36 -12.66
N LEU A 304 73.31 -13.36 -13.15
CA LEU A 304 73.53 -12.50 -14.34
C LEU A 304 73.34 -13.11 -15.73
N ALA A 305 72.40 -12.54 -16.51
CA ALA A 305 72.70 -11.93 -17.81
C ALA A 305 71.47 -11.26 -18.43
N SER A 306 71.74 -10.10 -19.04
CA SER A 306 70.87 -9.17 -19.75
C SER A 306 70.52 -9.63 -21.18
N LYS A 307 69.38 -9.15 -21.74
CA LYS A 307 69.33 -8.41 -23.02
C LYS A 307 67.90 -7.96 -23.41
N PRO A 308 67.77 -6.90 -24.24
CA PRO A 308 66.52 -6.18 -24.52
C PRO A 308 65.83 -6.64 -25.81
N VAL A 309 64.50 -6.55 -25.87
CA VAL A 309 63.71 -6.75 -27.10
C VAL A 309 62.88 -5.50 -27.42
N LYS A 310 62.97 -5.08 -28.68
CA LYS A 310 62.41 -3.87 -29.32
C LYS A 310 60.87 -3.89 -29.39
N PRO A 311 60.23 -2.70 -29.53
CA PRO A 311 58.78 -2.58 -29.63
C PRO A 311 58.25 -2.88 -31.04
N VAL A 312 57.16 -3.64 -31.13
CA VAL A 312 56.40 -3.91 -32.36
C VAL A 312 55.33 -2.82 -32.56
N SER A 313 55.20 -2.40 -33.82
CA SER A 313 54.41 -1.29 -34.35
C SER A 313 52.92 -1.34 -34.03
N LYS A 314 52.36 -0.18 -33.68
CA LYS A 314 50.93 0.13 -33.67
C LYS A 314 50.40 0.19 -35.12
N LYS A 315 49.39 -0.64 -35.45
CA LYS A 315 48.49 -0.40 -36.59
C LYS A 315 47.19 0.21 -36.06
N SER A 316 46.91 1.44 -36.46
CA SER A 316 45.64 2.14 -36.23
C SER A 316 44.58 1.59 -37.18
N PHE A 317 43.48 1.08 -36.62
CA PHE A 317 42.24 0.86 -37.37
C PHE A 317 41.30 2.04 -37.10
N SER A 318 40.96 2.78 -38.15
CA SER A 318 39.87 3.76 -38.14
C SER A 318 38.56 3.04 -38.45
N PRO A 319 37.48 3.23 -37.66
CA PRO A 319 36.17 2.67 -37.99
C PRO A 319 35.51 3.44 -39.16
N PRO A 320 34.70 2.77 -39.99
CA PRO A 320 34.04 3.39 -41.14
C PRO A 320 32.91 4.33 -40.69
N LYS A 321 32.79 5.43 -41.43
CA LYS A 321 31.81 6.50 -41.24
C LYS A 321 30.43 6.02 -41.69
N VAL A 322 29.55 5.68 -40.74
CA VAL A 322 28.14 5.37 -41.01
C VAL A 322 27.41 6.68 -41.26
N THR A 323 26.88 6.84 -42.47
CA THR A 323 25.99 7.94 -42.85
C THR A 323 24.54 7.49 -42.64
N LEU A 324 23.82 8.19 -41.76
CA LEU A 324 22.39 8.00 -41.55
C LEU A 324 21.62 8.64 -42.72
N PRO A 325 20.55 8.01 -43.24
CA PRO A 325 19.67 8.63 -44.21
C PRO A 325 18.85 9.77 -43.58
N PRO A 326 18.48 10.80 -44.37
CA PRO A 326 17.74 11.95 -43.87
C PRO A 326 16.29 11.57 -43.47
N PRO A 327 15.72 12.27 -42.46
CA PRO A 327 14.35 12.02 -42.02
C PRO A 327 13.32 12.42 -43.10
N PRO A 328 12.17 11.72 -43.17
CA PRO A 328 11.11 12.03 -44.13
C PRO A 328 10.45 13.40 -43.81
N PRO A 329 9.95 14.10 -44.84
CA PRO A 329 9.37 15.44 -44.67
C PRO A 329 8.05 15.41 -43.89
N LEU A 330 7.83 16.46 -43.08
CA LEU A 330 6.61 16.68 -42.31
C LEU A 330 5.36 16.79 -43.22
N PRO A 331 4.21 16.24 -42.79
CA PRO A 331 2.97 16.31 -43.54
C PRO A 331 2.41 17.73 -43.60
N THR A 332 2.01 18.13 -44.80
CA THR A 332 1.43 19.43 -45.15
C THR A 332 0.03 19.62 -44.54
N ALA A 333 -0.26 20.84 -44.12
CA ALA A 333 -1.50 21.26 -43.46
C ALA A 333 -2.79 20.86 -44.22
N LEU A 334 -3.74 20.28 -43.49
CA LEU A 334 -5.08 19.94 -43.99
C LEU A 334 -5.98 21.18 -44.05
N LYS A 335 -6.70 21.34 -45.17
CA LYS A 335 -7.73 22.37 -45.41
C LYS A 335 -8.98 22.14 -44.53
N PRO A 336 -9.72 23.22 -44.18
CA PRO A 336 -10.91 23.12 -43.33
C PRO A 336 -12.10 22.49 -44.08
N LEU A 337 -12.82 21.58 -43.40
CA LEU A 337 -14.06 20.96 -43.89
C LEU A 337 -15.28 21.90 -43.80
N PRO A 338 -16.27 21.74 -44.71
CA PRO A 338 -17.46 22.56 -44.77
C PRO A 338 -18.51 22.16 -43.72
N LYS A 339 -19.26 23.15 -43.23
CA LYS A 339 -20.32 23.00 -42.20
C LYS A 339 -21.56 22.30 -42.77
N THR A 340 -21.90 21.13 -42.25
CA THR A 340 -23.09 20.35 -42.65
C THR A 340 -24.27 20.59 -41.69
N LYS A 341 -25.45 20.83 -42.27
CA LYS A 341 -26.74 21.03 -41.59
C LYS A 341 -27.22 19.73 -40.90
N ILE A 342 -27.72 19.86 -39.67
CA ILE A 342 -28.21 18.74 -38.83
C ILE A 342 -29.72 18.53 -39.07
N SER A 343 -30.12 17.32 -39.46
CA SER A 343 -31.51 16.84 -39.47
C SER A 343 -31.54 15.31 -39.25
N SER A 344 -32.60 14.85 -38.57
CA SER A 344 -32.93 13.48 -38.12
C SER A 344 -32.28 13.00 -36.81
N THR A 345 -33.14 12.51 -35.92
CA THR A 345 -32.86 12.01 -34.56
C THR A 345 -31.97 10.76 -34.62
N SER A 346 -30.67 10.95 -34.45
CA SER A 346 -29.68 9.87 -34.49
C SER A 346 -29.81 8.95 -33.27
N ILE A 347 -30.03 7.66 -33.48
CA ILE A 347 -29.99 6.63 -32.44
C ILE A 347 -28.60 6.63 -31.78
N ASN A 348 -28.53 6.72 -30.45
CA ASN A 348 -27.27 6.67 -29.71
C ASN A 348 -26.86 5.22 -29.40
N TYR A 349 -26.10 4.63 -30.32
CA TYR A 349 -25.65 3.24 -30.22
C TYR A 349 -24.77 2.94 -29.00
N HIS A 350 -24.09 3.94 -28.45
CA HIS A 350 -23.27 3.74 -27.25
C HIS A 350 -24.13 3.51 -26.00
N GLN A 351 -25.25 4.23 -25.87
CA GLN A 351 -26.22 3.99 -24.79
C GLN A 351 -26.88 2.61 -24.92
N LEU A 352 -27.15 2.15 -26.15
CA LEU A 352 -27.66 0.80 -26.36
C LEU A 352 -26.63 -0.26 -25.93
N ALA A 353 -25.34 -0.05 -26.23
CA ALA A 353 -24.27 -0.93 -25.77
C ALA A 353 -24.16 -0.97 -24.24
N GLN A 354 -24.34 0.17 -23.55
CA GLN A 354 -24.39 0.22 -22.09
C GLN A 354 -25.60 -0.51 -21.52
N ARG A 355 -26.77 -0.40 -22.16
CA ARG A 355 -27.96 -1.17 -21.75
C ARG A 355 -27.72 -2.67 -21.89
N VAL A 356 -27.03 -3.10 -22.94
CA VAL A 356 -26.60 -4.50 -23.12
C VAL A 356 -25.63 -4.90 -22.00
N LEU A 357 -24.66 -4.05 -21.67
CA LEU A 357 -23.71 -4.28 -20.57
C LEU A 357 -24.43 -4.53 -19.25
N SER A 358 -25.37 -3.64 -18.90
CA SER A 358 -26.17 -3.73 -17.68
C SER A 358 -27.11 -4.94 -17.68
N TYR A 359 -27.72 -5.28 -18.82
CA TYR A 359 -28.64 -6.41 -18.94
C TYR A 359 -27.96 -7.75 -18.58
N TYR A 360 -26.70 -7.92 -18.96
CA TYR A 360 -25.93 -9.12 -18.67
C TYR A 360 -25.11 -9.03 -17.38
N GLU A 361 -25.18 -7.91 -16.66
CA GLU A 361 -24.37 -7.63 -15.47
C GLU A 361 -22.87 -7.96 -15.70
N LEU A 362 -22.37 -7.66 -16.90
CA LEU A 362 -21.00 -8.00 -17.27
C LEU A 362 -20.03 -7.09 -16.53
N LEU A 363 -18.98 -7.70 -15.98
CA LEU A 363 -17.90 -7.02 -15.29
C LEU A 363 -16.60 -7.43 -15.94
N PHE A 364 -15.80 -6.45 -16.32
CA PHE A 364 -14.52 -6.67 -16.96
C PHE A 364 -13.38 -6.56 -15.94
N PRO A 365 -12.32 -7.37 -16.08
CA PRO A 365 -11.16 -7.33 -15.19
C PRO A 365 -10.37 -6.02 -15.35
N THR A 366 -10.46 -5.37 -16.51
CA THR A 366 -9.79 -4.10 -16.82
C THR A 366 -10.78 -3.10 -17.42
N LEU A 367 -10.53 -1.80 -17.20
CA LEU A 367 -11.31 -0.70 -17.79
C LEU A 367 -11.26 -0.73 -19.33
N GLU A 368 -10.12 -1.12 -19.88
CA GLU A 368 -9.90 -1.26 -21.33
C GLU A 368 -10.83 -2.32 -21.93
N GLY A 369 -11.01 -3.46 -21.26
CA GLY A 369 -11.93 -4.51 -21.70
C GLY A 369 -13.40 -4.03 -21.76
N GLU A 370 -13.82 -3.20 -20.81
CA GLU A 370 -15.15 -2.58 -20.82
C GLU A 370 -15.31 -1.59 -21.98
N GLN A 371 -14.29 -0.75 -22.23
CA GLN A 371 -14.31 0.19 -23.35
C GLN A 371 -14.35 -0.51 -24.71
N HIS A 372 -13.57 -1.59 -24.87
CA HIS A 372 -13.61 -2.44 -26.06
C HIS A 372 -14.99 -3.06 -26.25
N PHE A 373 -15.58 -3.63 -25.19
CA PHE A 373 -16.94 -4.17 -25.25
C PHE A 373 -17.95 -3.13 -25.78
N LEU A 374 -17.98 -1.95 -25.17
CA LEU A 374 -18.91 -0.88 -25.54
C LEU A 374 -18.70 -0.42 -27.00
N SER A 375 -17.44 -0.32 -27.44
CA SER A 375 -17.08 0.05 -28.80
C SER A 375 -17.50 -0.99 -29.83
N ILE A 376 -17.24 -2.27 -29.56
CA ILE A 376 -17.56 -3.39 -30.44
C ILE A 376 -19.07 -3.53 -30.59
N VAL A 377 -19.83 -3.53 -29.49
CA VAL A 377 -21.31 -3.62 -29.53
C VAL A 377 -21.91 -2.41 -30.23
N ALA A 378 -21.43 -1.18 -29.96
CA ALA A 378 -21.91 0.01 -30.65
C ALA A 378 -21.56 0.00 -32.15
N GLY A 379 -20.42 -0.58 -32.55
CA GLY A 379 -20.04 -0.79 -33.95
C GLY A 379 -20.91 -1.83 -34.65
N TYR A 380 -21.22 -2.93 -33.95
CA TYR A 380 -22.13 -3.97 -34.43
C TYR A 380 -23.53 -3.42 -34.69
N LEU A 381 -24.09 -2.65 -33.74
CA LEU A 381 -25.43 -2.06 -33.88
C LEU A 381 -25.51 -1.02 -35.02
N ARG A 382 -24.40 -0.32 -35.30
CA ARG A 382 -24.26 0.57 -36.46
C ARG A 382 -24.09 -0.15 -37.79
N LYS A 383 -23.94 -1.49 -37.76
CA LYS A 383 -23.56 -2.33 -38.91
C LYS A 383 -22.22 -1.90 -39.54
N THR A 384 -21.32 -1.28 -38.75
CA THR A 384 -19.93 -1.02 -39.16
C THR A 384 -19.01 -2.21 -38.89
N ILE A 385 -19.44 -3.12 -38.02
CA ILE A 385 -18.77 -4.40 -37.71
C ILE A 385 -19.77 -5.51 -38.03
N ASP A 386 -19.36 -6.50 -38.83
CA ASP A 386 -20.19 -7.67 -39.13
C ASP A 386 -20.33 -8.59 -37.90
N LEU A 387 -21.33 -9.47 -37.91
CA LEU A 387 -21.63 -10.37 -36.79
C LEU A 387 -20.44 -11.26 -36.41
N LYS A 388 -19.76 -11.86 -37.41
CA LYS A 388 -18.64 -12.78 -37.15
C LYS A 388 -17.44 -12.06 -36.56
N LYS A 389 -17.12 -10.88 -37.09
CA LYS A 389 -16.05 -10.01 -36.59
C LYS A 389 -16.36 -9.48 -35.19
N ALA A 390 -17.61 -9.11 -34.91
CA ALA A 390 -18.02 -8.68 -33.58
C ALA A 390 -17.90 -9.83 -32.56
N GLN A 391 -18.33 -11.05 -32.92
CA GLN A 391 -18.14 -12.24 -32.07
C GLN A 391 -16.66 -12.50 -31.80
N ASN A 392 -15.83 -12.49 -32.86
CA ASN A 392 -14.39 -12.70 -32.74
C ASN A 392 -13.74 -11.66 -31.83
N LEU A 393 -14.03 -10.37 -32.03
CA LEU A 393 -13.51 -9.29 -31.19
C LEU A 393 -14.00 -9.38 -29.75
N LEU A 394 -15.28 -9.69 -29.51
CA LEU A 394 -15.77 -9.86 -28.14
C LEU A 394 -15.09 -11.03 -27.43
N SER A 395 -14.72 -12.09 -28.15
CA SER A 395 -13.99 -13.24 -27.59
C SER A 395 -12.47 -13.08 -27.53
N ALA A 396 -11.90 -12.14 -28.28
CA ALA A 396 -10.47 -11.88 -28.31
C ALA A 396 -9.97 -11.31 -26.98
N SER A 397 -8.66 -11.42 -26.74
CA SER A 397 -8.03 -10.85 -25.55
C SER A 397 -8.08 -9.31 -25.57
N VAL A 398 -7.91 -8.68 -24.41
CA VAL A 398 -7.88 -7.21 -24.32
C VAL A 398 -6.73 -6.62 -25.16
N GLU A 399 -5.60 -7.33 -25.23
CA GLU A 399 -4.41 -6.96 -26.01
C GLU A 399 -4.68 -6.92 -27.53
N GLU A 400 -5.56 -7.81 -28.01
CA GLU A 400 -5.98 -7.86 -29.42
C GLU A 400 -7.13 -6.88 -29.72
N GLY A 401 -7.48 -5.99 -28.78
CA GLY A 401 -8.61 -5.07 -28.90
C GLY A 401 -9.96 -5.69 -28.58
N GLY A 402 -9.97 -6.84 -27.90
CA GLY A 402 -11.16 -7.59 -27.54
C GLY A 402 -11.68 -7.35 -26.12
N ALA A 403 -12.71 -8.11 -25.73
CA ALA A 403 -13.40 -7.99 -24.45
C ALA A 403 -13.31 -9.26 -23.56
N LEU A 404 -12.57 -10.29 -23.99
CA LEU A 404 -12.34 -11.53 -23.26
C LEU A 404 -13.62 -12.27 -22.81
N LEU A 405 -14.66 -12.27 -23.65
CA LEU A 405 -15.92 -12.97 -23.37
C LEU A 405 -15.92 -14.39 -23.92
N ALA A 406 -16.55 -15.33 -23.20
CA ALA A 406 -16.70 -16.70 -23.69
C ALA A 406 -17.47 -16.73 -25.02
N SER A 407 -16.94 -17.43 -26.03
CA SER A 407 -17.46 -17.42 -27.40
C SER A 407 -18.95 -17.79 -27.48
N ASN A 408 -19.43 -18.69 -26.62
CA ASN A 408 -20.84 -19.07 -26.53
C ASN A 408 -21.77 -17.91 -26.08
N LYS A 409 -21.29 -17.01 -25.21
CA LYS A 409 -22.06 -15.84 -24.74
C LYS A 409 -22.07 -14.70 -25.76
N THR A 410 -21.05 -14.56 -26.59
CA THR A 410 -20.94 -13.44 -27.55
C THR A 410 -22.12 -13.38 -28.53
N ALA A 411 -22.60 -14.55 -29.00
CA ALA A 411 -23.75 -14.62 -29.89
C ALA A 411 -25.06 -14.18 -29.21
N GLU A 412 -25.25 -14.57 -27.95
CA GLU A 412 -26.41 -14.21 -27.15
C GLU A 412 -26.44 -12.69 -26.91
N ILE A 413 -25.30 -12.11 -26.50
CA ILE A 413 -25.14 -10.68 -26.25
C ILE A 413 -25.51 -9.85 -27.49
N LEU A 414 -25.00 -10.24 -28.66
CA LEU A 414 -25.28 -9.52 -29.91
C LEU A 414 -26.74 -9.68 -30.36
N LYS A 415 -27.37 -10.83 -30.08
CA LYS A 415 -28.80 -11.04 -30.31
C LYS A 415 -29.64 -10.10 -29.43
N THR A 416 -29.35 -10.02 -28.14
CA THR A 416 -30.03 -9.08 -27.23
C THR A 416 -29.77 -7.62 -27.61
N ALA A 417 -28.58 -7.30 -28.14
CA ALA A 417 -28.30 -5.99 -28.69
C ALA A 417 -29.23 -5.64 -29.87
N ASP A 418 -29.45 -6.57 -30.81
CA ASP A 418 -30.41 -6.38 -31.91
C ASP A 418 -31.86 -6.28 -31.40
N GLU A 419 -32.26 -7.07 -30.39
CA GLU A 419 -33.58 -6.98 -29.75
C GLU A 419 -33.82 -5.60 -29.12
N ILE A 420 -32.84 -5.08 -28.36
CA ILE A 420 -32.88 -3.73 -27.78
C ILE A 420 -32.95 -2.65 -28.88
N LEU A 421 -32.20 -2.82 -29.98
CA LEU A 421 -32.26 -1.89 -31.11
C LEU A 421 -33.63 -1.90 -31.80
N ASN A 422 -34.22 -3.08 -31.96
CA ASN A 422 -35.55 -3.23 -32.55
C ASN A 422 -36.62 -2.62 -31.65
N GLU A 423 -36.57 -2.84 -30.34
CA GLU A 423 -37.46 -2.20 -29.35
C GLU A 423 -37.46 -0.67 -29.53
N VAL A 424 -36.27 -0.06 -29.59
CA VAL A 424 -36.12 1.39 -29.77
C VAL A 424 -36.64 1.85 -31.13
N LYS A 425 -36.46 1.04 -32.19
CA LYS A 425 -36.99 1.35 -33.53
C LYS A 425 -38.50 1.26 -33.61
N THR A 426 -39.13 0.28 -32.96
CA THR A 426 -40.58 0.04 -33.03
C THR A 426 -41.39 0.93 -32.08
N GLN A 427 -40.77 1.48 -31.03
CA GLN A 427 -41.48 2.37 -30.12
C GLN A 427 -41.90 3.69 -30.82
N PRO A 428 -43.19 4.10 -30.73
CA PRO A 428 -43.68 5.37 -31.28
C PRO A 428 -42.95 6.55 -30.64
N GLN A 429 -42.67 7.61 -31.43
CA GLN A 429 -41.81 8.73 -31.02
C GLN A 429 -42.20 9.37 -29.67
N ALA A 430 -43.49 9.37 -29.31
CA ALA A 430 -43.99 9.87 -28.03
C ALA A 430 -43.42 9.11 -26.82
N ASN A 431 -43.17 7.80 -26.94
CA ASN A 431 -42.63 6.97 -25.86
C ASN A 431 -41.09 6.92 -25.83
N ARG A 432 -40.41 7.34 -26.90
CA ARG A 432 -38.93 7.44 -26.92
C ARG A 432 -38.43 8.50 -25.94
N LEU A 433 -39.18 9.59 -25.78
CA LEU A 433 -38.87 10.68 -24.84
C LEU A 433 -39.06 10.27 -23.37
N SER A 434 -39.94 9.30 -23.07
CA SER A 434 -40.10 8.73 -21.74
C SER A 434 -39.06 7.65 -21.42
N LEU A 435 -38.54 6.94 -22.42
CA LEU A 435 -37.46 5.96 -22.21
C LEU A 435 -36.14 6.66 -21.83
N ASP A 436 -35.83 7.79 -22.47
CA ASP A 436 -34.72 8.68 -22.08
C ASP A 436 -34.88 9.27 -20.66
N LYS A 437 -36.13 9.35 -20.15
CA LYS A 437 -36.44 9.73 -18.76
C LYS A 437 -36.37 8.53 -17.80
N LEU A 438 -36.74 7.32 -18.22
CA LEU A 438 -36.58 6.11 -17.41
C LEU A 438 -35.10 5.72 -17.26
N THR A 439 -34.25 5.94 -18.27
CA THR A 439 -32.78 5.82 -18.10
C THR A 439 -32.17 6.91 -17.20
N LYS A 440 -32.91 7.98 -16.90
CA LYS A 440 -32.52 9.03 -15.95
C LYS A 440 -33.13 8.85 -14.55
N SER A 441 -34.20 8.07 -14.41
CA SER A 441 -34.85 7.81 -13.11
C SER A 441 -34.68 6.37 -12.60
N SER A 442 -34.10 5.46 -13.41
CA SER A 442 -33.73 4.12 -12.98
C SER A 442 -32.32 4.16 -12.38
N GLN A 443 -32.18 3.57 -11.20
CA GLN A 443 -30.98 3.50 -10.35
C GLN A 443 -29.81 2.70 -10.97
N PHE A 444 -29.44 2.96 -12.23
CA PHE A 444 -28.28 2.36 -12.87
C PHE A 444 -27.08 3.31 -12.82
N ALA A 445 -25.91 2.74 -12.55
CA ALA A 445 -24.65 3.47 -12.48
C ALA A 445 -24.41 4.33 -13.76
N PRO A 446 -24.04 5.62 -13.63
CA PRO A 446 -23.79 6.46 -14.79
C PRO A 446 -22.55 5.96 -15.53
N SER A 447 -22.66 5.87 -16.85
CA SER A 447 -21.51 5.57 -17.69
C SER A 447 -20.50 6.71 -17.71
N PHE A 448 -19.23 6.34 -17.84
CA PHE A 448 -18.08 7.25 -17.89
C PHE A 448 -18.23 8.44 -18.86
N GLN A 449 -18.82 8.22 -20.05
CA GLN A 449 -18.99 9.26 -21.07
C GLN A 449 -20.13 10.26 -20.79
N ALA A 450 -21.14 9.88 -20.00
CA ALA A 450 -22.26 10.77 -19.66
C ALA A 450 -21.79 11.95 -18.78
N VAL A 451 -20.83 11.68 -17.89
CA VAL A 451 -20.16 12.67 -17.03
C VAL A 451 -19.30 13.62 -17.89
N GLN A 452 -18.54 13.08 -18.84
CA GLN A 452 -17.67 13.86 -19.73
C GLN A 452 -18.45 14.87 -20.60
N LYS A 453 -19.66 14.51 -21.05
CA LYS A 453 -20.50 15.35 -21.90
C LYS A 453 -21.24 16.46 -21.14
N GLN A 454 -21.45 16.30 -19.84
CA GLN A 454 -21.98 17.36 -18.98
C GLN A 454 -20.91 18.44 -18.70
N MET A 455 -19.64 18.06 -18.56
CA MET A 455 -18.53 19.01 -18.33
C MET A 455 -18.27 19.92 -19.54
N LYS A 456 -18.31 19.36 -20.75
CA LYS A 456 -18.12 20.14 -21.99
C LYS A 456 -19.26 21.13 -22.27
N LYS A 457 -20.44 20.92 -21.66
CA LYS A 457 -21.59 21.84 -21.77
C LYS A 457 -21.52 22.98 -20.74
N GLN A 458 -20.73 22.82 -19.68
CA GLN A 458 -20.46 23.87 -18.69
C GLN A 458 -19.28 24.77 -19.10
N GLU A 459 -18.29 24.25 -19.83
CA GLU A 459 -17.16 25.05 -20.36
C GLU A 459 -17.60 26.12 -21.38
N ILE A 460 -18.68 25.90 -22.14
CA ILE A 460 -19.15 26.86 -23.15
C ILE A 460 -19.90 28.05 -22.50
N HIS A 461 -20.44 27.88 -21.30
CA HIS A 461 -21.08 28.97 -20.56
C HIS A 461 -20.12 29.77 -19.66
N HIS A 462 -18.88 29.33 -19.47
CA HIS A 462 -17.90 30.00 -18.61
C HIS A 462 -16.79 30.74 -19.37
N ALA A 463 -16.77 30.66 -20.71
CA ALA A 463 -15.75 31.32 -21.55
C ALA A 463 -16.15 32.74 -22.01
N GLU A 464 -17.38 33.21 -21.73
CA GLU A 464 -17.84 34.57 -22.11
C GLU A 464 -17.97 35.55 -20.92
N GLU A 465 -17.68 35.14 -19.68
CA GLU A 465 -17.89 35.97 -18.48
C GLU A 465 -16.69 35.95 -17.52
N SER A 466 -15.49 36.27 -18.03
CA SER A 466 -14.34 36.64 -17.20
C SER A 466 -13.36 37.51 -17.98
N ALA A 467 -13.77 38.74 -18.22
CA ALA A 467 -12.86 39.87 -18.29
C ALA A 467 -13.35 40.90 -17.27
N GLU A 468 -12.42 41.43 -16.48
CA GLU A 468 -12.56 42.46 -15.43
C GLU A 468 -12.94 42.01 -14.01
N GLY A 469 -12.03 42.26 -13.06
CA GLY A 469 -12.34 42.25 -11.62
C GLY A 469 -11.15 42.01 -10.70
N ALA A 470 -10.55 43.09 -10.20
CA ALA A 470 -9.37 43.17 -9.34
C ALA A 470 -9.44 42.46 -7.97
N ILE A 471 -8.24 42.16 -7.48
CA ILE A 471 -7.83 41.70 -6.14
C ILE A 471 -8.03 42.80 -5.09
N GLU A 472 -8.57 42.49 -3.90
CA GLU A 472 -8.18 43.10 -2.60
C GLU A 472 -8.87 42.44 -1.37
N ASP A 473 -8.04 42.17 -0.35
CA ASP A 473 -8.24 42.18 1.13
C ASP A 473 -9.40 41.45 1.85
N ILE A 474 -9.10 40.28 2.45
CA ILE A 474 -9.95 39.62 3.49
C ILE A 474 -9.11 39.00 4.64
N PHE A 475 -8.16 39.74 5.24
CA PHE A 475 -7.47 39.25 6.46
C PHE A 475 -7.20 40.32 7.53
N ALA A 476 -8.23 41.08 7.93
CA ALA A 476 -8.17 41.90 9.14
C ALA A 476 -9.52 41.99 9.85
N ASN A 477 -9.78 41.10 10.82
CA ASN A 477 -10.47 41.40 12.09
C ASN A 477 -10.82 40.14 12.88
N ILE A 478 -10.00 39.76 13.86
CA ILE A 478 -10.47 39.15 15.12
C ILE A 478 -9.52 39.58 16.25
N ASN A 479 -9.98 40.49 17.11
CA ASN A 479 -9.38 40.79 18.41
C ASN A 479 -10.03 39.90 19.49
N PRO A 480 -9.27 39.25 20.40
CA PRO A 480 -9.83 38.74 21.65
C PRO A 480 -9.63 39.74 22.80
N ILE A 481 -10.71 39.96 23.55
CA ILE A 481 -10.75 40.68 24.83
C ILE A 481 -10.27 39.73 25.93
N PHE A 482 -9.27 40.14 26.73
CA PHE A 482 -8.93 39.49 28.00
C PHE A 482 -8.94 40.53 29.12
N ASP A 483 -9.75 40.25 30.15
CA ASP A 483 -9.85 40.98 31.40
C ASP A 483 -8.59 40.76 32.27
N ASN A 484 -8.02 41.87 32.75
CA ASN A 484 -6.93 41.91 33.71
C ASN A 484 -7.48 42.20 35.11
N ASN A 485 -7.27 41.28 36.07
CA ASN A 485 -7.15 41.66 37.49
C ASN A 485 -6.52 40.53 38.33
N PRO A 486 -5.32 40.72 38.90
CA PRO A 486 -4.80 39.87 39.99
C PRO A 486 -5.02 40.50 41.37
N PRO A 487 -5.24 39.72 42.45
CA PRO A 487 -5.37 40.25 43.79
C PRO A 487 -4.02 40.52 44.46
N ALA A 488 -4.00 41.61 45.24
CA ALA A 488 -2.87 42.11 46.00
C ALA A 488 -2.52 41.24 47.23
N VAL A 489 -1.22 41.04 47.47
CA VAL A 489 -0.69 40.51 48.74
C VAL A 489 0.28 41.51 49.35
N ASN A 490 -0.02 41.91 50.58
CA ASN A 490 0.69 42.89 51.40
C ASN A 490 2.07 42.41 51.85
N SER A 491 3.09 43.24 51.64
CA SER A 491 4.44 43.08 52.17
C SER A 491 4.69 44.06 53.31
N ASN A 492 4.95 43.56 54.52
CA ASN A 492 5.57 44.31 55.60
C ASN A 492 6.46 43.36 56.42
N PHE A 493 7.78 43.37 56.20
CA PHE A 493 8.77 43.08 57.23
C PHE A 493 10.15 43.61 56.80
N THR A 494 10.56 44.69 57.45
CA THR A 494 11.88 45.31 57.38
C THR A 494 12.80 44.62 58.38
N VAL A 495 13.88 43.96 57.92
CA VAL A 495 14.98 43.55 58.79
C VAL A 495 16.32 44.00 58.19
N LYS A 496 17.07 44.71 59.05
CA LYS A 496 18.36 45.35 58.79
C LYS A 496 19.45 44.36 58.35
N ALA A 497 20.22 44.80 57.37
CA ALA A 497 21.42 44.15 56.83
C ALA A 497 22.54 43.95 57.87
N LYS A 498 23.22 42.80 57.78
CA LYS A 498 24.62 42.62 58.19
C LYS A 498 25.40 42.15 56.96
N LYS A 499 26.43 42.92 56.57
CA LYS A 499 27.39 42.55 55.51
C LYS A 499 28.25 41.37 55.99
N PRO A 500 28.40 40.27 55.23
CA PRO A 500 29.45 39.30 55.51
C PRO A 500 30.79 39.78 54.94
N LEU A 501 31.83 39.61 55.75
CA LEU A 501 33.24 39.86 55.46
C LEU A 501 33.70 38.99 54.27
N VAL A 502 34.39 39.64 53.34
CA VAL A 502 35.26 38.99 52.36
C VAL A 502 36.44 38.38 53.11
N ARG A 503 36.73 37.09 52.87
CA ARG A 503 37.99 36.45 53.25
C ARG A 503 38.65 35.86 52.02
N ASP A 504 39.95 36.14 51.94
CA ASP A 504 40.85 35.93 50.82
C ASP A 504 41.03 34.47 50.39
N VAL A 505 41.12 34.32 49.08
CA VAL A 505 42.08 33.51 48.30
C VAL A 505 42.65 32.28 49.01
N LEU A 506 42.19 31.10 48.56
CA LEU A 506 43.01 29.91 48.47
C LEU A 506 43.13 29.50 46.99
N GLU A 507 44.35 29.10 46.64
CA GLU A 507 44.91 28.81 45.32
C GLU A 507 44.15 27.75 44.49
N PRO A 508 44.34 27.72 43.15
CA PRO A 508 43.49 26.96 42.24
C PRO A 508 43.81 25.47 42.28
N VAL A 509 42.83 24.66 42.71
CA VAL A 509 42.83 23.22 42.43
C VAL A 509 42.54 23.05 40.94
N THR A 510 43.49 22.45 40.23
CA THR A 510 43.40 22.00 38.84
C THR A 510 42.29 20.94 38.68
N THR A 511 41.04 21.39 38.58
CA THR A 511 39.93 20.56 38.12
C THR A 511 39.84 20.64 36.60
N LYS A 512 39.78 19.46 35.99
CA LYS A 512 39.57 19.23 34.56
C LYS A 512 38.40 20.08 34.03
N PRO A 513 38.43 20.54 32.76
CA PRO A 513 37.35 21.34 32.20
C PRO A 513 36.03 20.57 32.30
N VAL A 514 35.07 21.14 33.02
CA VAL A 514 33.69 20.65 33.10
C VAL A 514 33.07 20.84 31.73
N ALA A 515 32.91 19.73 31.00
CA ALA A 515 32.44 19.67 29.62
C ALA A 515 30.91 19.49 29.50
N ASP A 516 30.12 20.01 30.44
CA ASP A 516 28.66 19.83 30.46
C ASP A 516 27.92 21.18 30.55
N GLN A 517 28.21 22.11 29.63
CA GLN A 517 27.22 23.14 29.32
C GLN A 517 26.26 22.56 28.28
N PRO A 518 24.93 22.61 28.50
CA PRO A 518 23.98 22.12 27.51
C PRO A 518 24.17 22.93 26.24
N LEU A 519 24.68 22.27 25.19
CA LEU A 519 24.70 22.85 23.85
C LEU A 519 23.25 23.19 23.52
N VAL A 520 22.99 24.43 23.11
CA VAL A 520 21.69 24.81 22.58
C VAL A 520 21.56 24.10 21.24
N MET A 521 20.87 22.97 21.24
CA MET A 521 20.65 22.13 20.06
C MET A 521 19.20 22.29 19.58
N GLY A 522 19.00 22.18 18.26
CA GLY A 522 17.65 22.22 17.69
C GLY A 522 16.86 20.94 18.00
N PRO A 523 15.53 20.92 17.82
CA PRO A 523 14.70 19.75 18.15
C PRO A 523 15.12 18.45 17.44
N ILE A 524 15.63 18.55 16.21
CA ILE A 524 16.15 17.41 15.44
C ILE A 524 17.47 16.91 16.04
N ASP A 525 18.38 17.83 16.37
CA ASP A 525 19.67 17.49 16.99
C ASP A 525 19.47 16.89 18.39
N GLU A 526 18.50 17.40 19.16
CA GLU A 526 18.10 16.83 20.45
C GLU A 526 17.61 15.39 20.31
N LEU A 527 16.83 15.08 19.27
CA LEU A 527 16.40 13.71 19.00
C LEU A 527 17.58 12.83 18.57
N ALA A 528 18.52 13.37 17.77
CA ALA A 528 19.70 12.64 17.31
C ALA A 528 20.69 12.30 18.43
N HIS A 529 20.81 13.14 19.44
CA HIS A 529 21.77 12.97 20.53
C HIS A 529 21.16 12.39 21.81
N LEU A 530 19.86 12.05 21.80
CA LEU A 530 19.17 11.63 23.00
C LEU A 530 19.80 10.37 23.64
N THR A 531 20.31 10.55 24.85
CA THR A 531 20.90 9.50 25.68
C THR A 531 19.90 8.89 26.66
N LEU A 532 20.24 7.76 27.29
CA LEU A 532 19.43 7.13 28.33
C LEU A 532 19.23 8.04 29.55
N LEU A 533 20.26 8.77 29.94
CA LEU A 533 20.19 9.69 31.06
C LEU A 533 19.25 10.87 30.77
N GLU A 534 19.29 11.42 29.55
CA GLU A 534 18.36 12.46 29.12
C GLU A 534 16.93 11.94 29.02
N PHE A 535 16.71 10.72 28.53
CA PHE A 535 15.39 10.09 28.50
C PHE A 535 14.77 9.96 29.89
N ARG A 536 15.57 9.50 30.87
CA ARG A 536 15.15 9.44 32.28
C ARG A 536 14.84 10.83 32.86
N ARG A 537 15.65 11.84 32.53
CA ARG A 537 15.41 13.24 32.91
C ARG A 537 14.14 13.80 32.27
N LEU A 538 13.86 13.44 31.02
CA LEU A 538 12.69 13.88 30.26
C LEU A 538 11.39 13.39 30.92
N GLY A 539 11.37 12.15 31.39
CA GLY A 539 10.24 11.55 32.12
C GLY A 539 10.09 12.06 33.56
N GLY A 540 11.18 12.53 34.16
CA GLY A 540 11.19 13.03 35.54
C GLY A 540 10.71 11.96 36.52
N THR A 541 9.86 12.34 37.48
CA THR A 541 9.26 11.40 38.44
C THR A 541 8.12 10.56 37.85
N SER A 542 7.60 10.93 36.68
CA SER A 542 6.44 10.30 36.04
C SER A 542 6.79 9.05 35.21
N GLY A 543 8.08 8.68 35.14
CA GLY A 543 8.55 7.45 34.51
C GLY A 543 8.67 7.52 32.98
N SER A 544 8.79 6.34 32.37
CA SER A 544 9.15 6.22 30.94
C SER A 544 8.04 6.66 29.99
N ALA A 545 6.78 6.56 30.44
CA ALA A 545 5.60 6.93 29.64
C ALA A 545 5.53 8.45 29.37
N GLU A 546 5.86 9.27 30.37
CA GLU A 546 5.90 10.74 30.24
C GLU A 546 7.01 11.18 29.28
N ALA A 547 8.18 10.50 29.32
CA ALA A 547 9.26 10.75 28.39
C ALA A 547 8.82 10.51 26.94
N VAL A 548 8.16 9.37 26.67
CA VAL A 548 7.62 9.04 25.34
C VAL A 548 6.58 10.07 24.88
N LYS A 549 5.71 10.53 25.79
CA LYS A 549 4.73 11.58 25.48
C LYS A 549 5.41 12.86 24.99
N LYS A 550 6.47 13.31 25.68
CA LYS A 550 7.25 14.50 25.29
C LYS A 550 8.00 14.31 23.97
N LEU A 551 8.52 13.11 23.70
CA LEU A 551 9.13 12.80 22.40
C LEU A 551 8.10 12.86 21.27
N LYS A 552 6.88 12.37 21.52
CA LYS A 552 5.77 12.44 20.57
C LYS A 552 5.37 13.89 20.30
N GLU A 553 5.23 14.70 21.33
CA GLU A 553 4.94 16.14 21.20
C GLU A 553 6.02 16.84 20.38
N LYS A 554 7.30 16.51 20.59
CA LYS A 554 8.40 17.08 19.80
C LYS A 554 8.33 16.71 18.31
N LEU A 555 7.99 15.46 17.97
CA LEU A 555 7.77 15.07 16.57
C LEU A 555 6.54 15.72 15.96
N GLN A 556 5.48 15.93 16.74
CA GLN A 556 4.28 16.65 16.28
C GLN A 556 4.62 18.11 15.96
N LEU A 557 5.40 18.78 16.81
CA LEU A 557 5.85 20.15 16.54
C LEU A 557 6.66 20.24 15.24
N LEU A 558 7.54 19.27 14.99
CA LEU A 558 8.26 19.19 13.72
C LEU A 558 7.34 18.95 12.52
N GLU A 559 6.25 18.19 12.70
CA GLU A 559 5.24 17.98 11.66
C GLU A 559 4.46 19.25 11.34
N ASP A 560 4.08 19.99 12.38
CA ASP A 560 3.37 21.26 12.27
C ASP A 560 4.21 22.30 11.51
N GLU A 561 5.54 22.23 11.61
CA GLU A 561 6.46 22.98 10.74
C GLU A 561 6.47 22.47 9.29
N SER A 562 6.69 21.16 9.09
CA SER A 562 6.49 20.49 7.82
C SER A 562 6.56 18.96 7.93
N ILE A 563 5.91 18.26 7.00
CA ILE A 563 6.04 16.79 6.87
C ILE A 563 7.51 16.36 6.67
N ALA A 564 8.31 17.17 5.94
CA ALA A 564 9.73 16.90 5.74
C ALA A 564 10.53 16.96 7.07
N LYS A 565 10.23 17.93 7.94
CA LYS A 565 10.85 18.07 9.26
C LYS A 565 10.49 16.92 10.19
N ARG A 566 9.24 16.44 10.16
CA ARG A 566 8.86 15.19 10.86
C ARG A 566 9.71 14.01 10.38
N ALA A 567 9.89 13.85 9.07
CA ALA A 567 10.72 12.77 8.52
C ALA A 567 12.20 12.88 8.96
N GLU A 568 12.78 14.08 8.95
CA GLU A 568 14.13 14.34 9.48
C GLU A 568 14.22 13.99 10.97
N GLY A 569 13.23 14.37 11.78
CA GLY A 569 13.16 14.04 13.21
C GLY A 569 13.08 12.54 13.48
N ILE A 570 12.36 11.78 12.65
CA ILE A 570 12.28 10.32 12.75
C ILE A 570 13.64 9.68 12.42
N GLU A 571 14.34 10.14 11.38
CA GLU A 571 15.68 9.63 11.05
C GLU A 571 16.70 9.98 12.14
N ALA A 572 16.66 11.21 12.66
CA ALA A 572 17.47 11.62 13.80
C ALA A 572 17.25 10.72 15.02
N TRP A 573 16.00 10.48 15.40
CA TRP A 573 15.65 9.55 16.48
C TRP A 573 16.20 8.14 16.25
N LYS A 574 16.09 7.60 15.03
CA LYS A 574 16.61 6.25 14.72
C LYS A 574 18.11 6.16 14.95
N THR A 575 18.84 7.24 14.71
CA THR A 575 20.30 7.33 14.93
C THR A 575 20.69 7.61 16.39
N SER A 576 19.72 7.89 17.27
CA SER A 576 20.00 8.25 18.67
C SER A 576 20.69 7.15 19.48
N PRO A 577 21.62 7.49 20.40
CA PRO A 577 22.25 6.51 21.31
C PRO A 577 21.23 5.66 22.07
N LEU A 578 20.11 6.27 22.51
CA LEU A 578 19.03 5.57 23.18
C LEU A 578 18.37 4.50 22.29
N ASN A 579 18.01 4.87 21.05
CA ASN A 579 17.38 3.92 20.14
C ASN A 579 18.35 2.82 19.69
N GLN A 580 19.64 3.13 19.53
CA GLN A 580 20.67 2.14 19.27
C GLN A 580 20.81 1.15 20.45
N LEU A 581 20.73 1.64 21.69
CA LEU A 581 20.70 0.78 22.88
C LEU A 581 19.51 -0.19 22.87
N TYR A 582 18.31 0.31 22.52
CA TYR A 582 17.11 -0.51 22.33
C TYR A 582 17.32 -1.61 21.27
N VAL A 583 17.80 -1.24 20.07
CA VAL A 583 18.07 -2.20 18.98
C VAL A 583 19.10 -3.25 19.39
N ASN A 584 20.16 -2.85 20.08
CA ASN A 584 21.21 -3.75 20.55
C ASN A 584 20.69 -4.78 21.57
N ILE A 585 19.80 -4.38 22.48
CA ILE A 585 19.15 -5.30 23.42
C ILE A 585 18.26 -6.30 22.67
N GLY A 586 17.49 -5.83 21.68
CA GLY A 586 16.68 -6.68 20.80
C GLY A 586 17.51 -7.71 20.03
N ASN A 587 18.59 -7.28 19.38
CA ASN A 587 19.49 -8.17 18.64
C ASN A 587 20.15 -9.20 19.58
N SER A 588 20.62 -8.76 20.75
CA SER A 588 21.22 -9.66 21.75
C SER A 588 20.25 -10.73 22.28
N SER A 589 18.95 -10.43 22.27
CA SER A 589 17.88 -11.37 22.63
C SER A 589 17.68 -12.42 21.53
N LEU A 590 17.67 -11.98 20.26
CA LEU A 590 17.54 -12.84 19.08
C LEU A 590 18.76 -13.75 18.90
N ASP A 591 19.97 -13.19 18.93
CA ASP A 591 21.23 -13.91 18.68
C ASP A 591 21.45 -15.05 19.69
N ARG A 592 21.05 -14.81 20.94
CA ARG A 592 21.21 -15.77 22.04
C ARG A 592 19.96 -16.62 22.29
N ASN A 593 18.87 -16.34 21.57
CA ASN A 593 17.56 -16.97 21.76
C ASN A 593 17.10 -16.96 23.24
N ILE A 594 17.30 -15.84 23.93
CA ILE A 594 16.85 -15.62 25.32
C ILE A 594 15.90 -14.43 25.39
N PRO A 595 14.89 -14.42 26.28
CA PRO A 595 13.95 -13.32 26.38
C PRO A 595 14.63 -12.00 26.80
N VAL A 596 14.17 -10.89 26.24
CA VAL A 596 14.71 -9.52 26.44
C VAL A 596 14.91 -9.18 27.92
N ASN A 597 13.97 -9.55 28.80
CA ASN A 597 14.08 -9.28 30.24
C ASN A 597 15.33 -9.91 30.87
N LYS A 598 15.77 -11.09 30.39
CA LYS A 598 17.02 -11.71 30.85
C LYS A 598 18.26 -10.99 30.33
N VAL A 599 18.24 -10.55 29.06
CA VAL A 599 19.33 -9.74 28.49
C VAL A 599 19.54 -8.46 29.31
N ILE A 600 18.45 -7.77 29.62
CA ILE A 600 18.47 -6.56 30.45
C ILE A 600 19.03 -6.86 31.83
N ALA A 601 18.55 -7.92 32.50
CA ALA A 601 19.03 -8.32 33.82
C ALA A 601 20.53 -8.65 33.83
N GLU A 602 21.03 -9.34 32.81
CA GLU A 602 22.46 -9.67 32.66
C GLU A 602 23.32 -8.41 32.49
N LYS A 603 22.90 -7.47 31.62
CA LYS A 603 23.62 -6.21 31.42
C LYS A 603 23.66 -5.36 32.68
N LEU A 604 22.53 -5.26 33.39
CA LEU A 604 22.46 -4.55 34.67
C LEU A 604 23.34 -5.23 35.74
N ALA A 605 23.40 -6.56 35.78
CA ALA A 605 24.28 -7.30 36.69
C ALA A 605 25.77 -7.07 36.38
N GLN A 606 26.11 -6.87 35.10
CA GLN A 606 27.46 -6.54 34.63
C GLN A 606 27.81 -5.05 34.80
N LYS A 607 26.89 -4.24 35.33
CA LYS A 607 27.02 -2.76 35.44
C LYS A 607 27.22 -2.07 34.09
N GLU A 608 26.75 -2.68 33.01
CA GLU A 608 26.67 -2.02 31.71
C GLU A 608 25.46 -1.10 31.65
N GLU A 609 25.56 -0.02 30.88
CA GLU A 609 24.43 0.86 30.63
C GLU A 609 23.34 0.11 29.84
N SER A 610 22.15 0.01 30.41
CA SER A 610 21.01 -0.71 29.83
C SER A 610 19.68 -0.08 30.20
N LEU A 611 18.70 -0.24 29.31
CA LEU A 611 17.30 0.08 29.56
C LEU A 611 16.73 -0.87 30.62
N THR A 612 15.82 -0.37 31.46
CA THR A 612 14.93 -1.21 32.26
C THR A 612 13.86 -1.86 31.37
N ALA A 613 13.14 -2.86 31.89
CA ALA A 613 12.05 -3.49 31.15
C ALA A 613 10.92 -2.50 30.78
N GLU A 614 10.63 -1.56 31.68
CA GLU A 614 9.64 -0.50 31.44
C GLU A 614 10.12 0.47 30.36
N GLU A 615 11.37 0.93 30.45
CA GLU A 615 11.98 1.82 29.45
C GLU A 615 12.04 1.16 28.07
N PHE A 616 12.40 -0.14 28.02
CA PHE A 616 12.43 -0.90 26.78
C PHE A 616 11.03 -0.99 26.14
N SER A 617 9.99 -1.26 26.93
CA SER A 617 8.61 -1.28 26.44
C SER A 617 8.17 0.09 25.94
N ALA A 618 8.48 1.16 26.68
CA ALA A 618 8.14 2.53 26.31
C ALA A 618 8.79 2.95 24.98
N VAL A 619 10.08 2.64 24.80
CA VAL A 619 10.79 2.90 23.54
C VAL A 619 10.23 2.04 22.39
N ALA A 620 9.85 0.79 22.65
CA ALA A 620 9.20 -0.08 21.66
C ALA A 620 7.85 0.49 21.19
N ASP A 621 7.03 0.96 22.13
CA ASP A 621 5.73 1.58 21.85
C ASP A 621 5.89 2.88 21.04
N PHE A 622 6.87 3.70 21.38
CA PHE A 622 7.21 4.90 20.62
C PHE A 622 7.65 4.56 19.19
N ASN A 623 8.53 3.56 19.03
CA ASN A 623 8.99 3.10 17.72
C ASN A 623 7.86 2.54 16.84
N ARG A 624 6.87 1.88 17.45
CA ARG A 624 5.66 1.44 16.75
C ARG A 624 4.82 2.62 16.28
N LEU A 625 4.71 3.67 17.09
CA LEU A 625 3.90 4.85 16.79
C LEU A 625 4.46 5.65 15.60
N ILE A 626 5.79 5.81 15.52
CA ILE A 626 6.43 6.62 14.46
C ILE A 626 6.62 5.85 13.13
N ARG A 627 6.27 4.57 13.09
CA ARG A 627 6.35 3.74 11.87
C ARG A 627 5.19 4.03 10.90
N TYR A 628 4.09 4.58 11.42
CA TYR A 628 2.84 4.88 10.73
C TYR A 628 2.52 6.37 10.83
#